data_AF-A0A8S8XKT5-F1
#
_entry.id   AF-A0A8S8XKT5-F1
#
_cell.length_a   1.000
_cell.length_b   1.000
_cell.length_c   1.000
_cell.angle_alpha   90.00
_cell.angle_beta   90.00
_cell.angle_gamma   90.00
#
_symmetry.space_group_name_H-M   'P 1'
#
loop_
_entity.id
_entity.type
_entity.pdbx_description
1 polymer ?
#
loop_
_entity_poly.entity_id
_entity_poly.type
_entity_poly.pdbx_seq_one_letter_code
_entity_poly.pdbx_strand_id
1 'polypeptide(L)' 'MHCLPAHRGEEVTDGVMDSPNSVVFDQAENRMWAQMSILTLLCNEVAWQTYWELR' A
#
# COMPACT_ATOMS: atom_id res chain seq x y z
N MET A 1 -0.53 11.50 -1.38
CA MET A 1 -1.18 10.32 -0.77
C MET A 1 -2.68 10.50 -0.84
N HIS A 2 -3.44 9.45 -1.14
CA HIS A 2 -4.91 9.41 -1.14
C HIS A 2 -5.36 7.95 -1.05
N CYS A 3 -6.42 7.63 -0.31
CA CYS A 3 -6.84 6.24 -0.11
C CYS A 3 -7.56 5.62 -1.32
N LEU A 4 -8.03 6.43 -2.26
CA LEU A 4 -8.81 6.04 -3.44
C LEU A 4 -10.21 5.44 -3.11
N PRO A 5 -11.20 5.55 -4.02
CA PRO A 5 -11.18 6.38 -5.23
C PRO A 5 -11.08 7.88 -4.87
N ALA A 6 -10.58 8.70 -5.79
CA ALA A 6 -10.44 10.14 -5.60
C ALA A 6 -11.37 10.92 -6.54
N HIS A 7 -12.02 11.98 -6.06
CA HIS A 7 -12.79 12.94 -6.85
C HIS A 7 -11.86 14.04 -7.40
N ARG A 8 -11.37 13.81 -8.62
CA ARG A 8 -10.48 14.75 -9.32
C ARG A 8 -11.19 16.09 -9.59
N GLY A 9 -10.49 17.18 -9.32
CA GLY A 9 -11.00 18.55 -9.44
C GLY A 9 -11.77 19.05 -8.21
N GLU A 10 -12.11 18.18 -7.27
CA GLU A 10 -12.77 18.56 -6.01
C GLU A 10 -11.80 18.47 -4.83
N GLU A 11 -11.31 17.26 -4.52
CA GLU A 11 -10.44 17.02 -3.36
C GLU A 11 -8.95 16.97 -3.73
N VAL A 12 -8.64 16.74 -5.00
CA VAL A 12 -7.28 16.75 -5.54
C VAL A 12 -7.29 17.18 -7.00
N THR A 13 -6.32 17.99 -7.42
CA THR A 13 -6.17 18.36 -8.83
C THR A 13 -5.41 17.26 -9.59
N ASP A 14 -5.64 17.17 -10.89
CA ASP A 14 -4.94 16.20 -11.75
C ASP A 14 -3.43 16.36 -11.67
N GLY A 15 -2.96 17.61 -11.71
CA GLY A 15 -1.53 17.93 -11.63
C GLY A 15 -0.85 17.46 -10.34
N VAL A 16 -1.58 17.39 -9.21
CA VAL A 16 -1.05 16.83 -7.96
C VAL A 16 -1.08 15.31 -8.00
N MET A 17 -2.20 14.72 -8.44
CA MET A 17 -2.39 13.26 -8.46
C MET A 17 -1.46 12.53 -9.43
N ASP A 18 -1.08 13.18 -10.53
CA ASP A 18 -0.21 12.63 -11.58
C ASP A 18 1.23 13.19 -11.51
N SER A 19 1.55 13.98 -10.47
CA SER A 19 2.90 14.52 -10.28
C SER A 19 3.94 13.42 -9.99
N PRO A 20 5.24 13.67 -10.27
CA PRO A 20 6.34 12.76 -9.88
C PRO A 20 6.44 12.52 -8.36
N ASN A 21 5.84 13.40 -7.55
CA ASN A 21 5.80 13.28 -6.10
C ASN A 21 4.56 12.51 -5.60
N SER A 22 3.66 12.11 -6.50
CA SER A 22 2.47 11.34 -6.16
C SER A 22 2.82 9.88 -5.91
N VAL A 23 2.49 9.40 -4.72
CA VAL A 23 2.67 8.01 -4.29
C VAL A 23 1.33 7.28 -4.14
N VAL A 24 0.28 7.74 -4.83
CA VAL A 24 -1.08 7.22 -4.66
C VAL A 24 -1.19 5.74 -5.08
N PHE A 25 -0.45 5.34 -6.11
CA PHE A 25 -0.42 3.95 -6.58
C PHE A 25 0.47 3.07 -5.69
N ASP A 26 1.65 3.55 -5.27
CA ASP A 26 2.49 2.84 -4.30
C ASP A 26 1.73 2.62 -2.97
N GLN A 27 0.98 3.62 -2.51
CA GLN A 27 0.10 3.50 -1.35
C GLN A 27 -0.98 2.42 -1.55
N ALA A 28 -1.58 2.36 -2.75
CA ALA A 28 -2.61 1.37 -3.07
C ALA A 28 -2.03 -0.05 -3.12
N GLU A 29 -0.85 -0.24 -3.72
CA GLU A 29 -0.13 -1.52 -3.76
C GLU A 29 0.25 -1.99 -2.35
N ASN A 30 0.75 -1.08 -1.52
CA ASN A 30 1.12 -1.36 -0.13
C ASN A 30 -0.03 -1.91 0.72
N ARG A 31 -1.29 -1.73 0.31
CA ARG A 31 -2.43 -2.40 0.97
C ARG A 31 -2.37 -3.92 0.84
N MET A 32 -2.00 -4.44 -0.33
CA MET A 32 -1.86 -5.88 -0.55
C MET A 32 -0.71 -6.43 0.31
N TRP A 33 0.44 -5.78 0.27
CA TRP A 33 1.61 -6.18 1.05
C TRP A 33 1.32 -6.15 2.56
N ALA A 34 0.69 -5.08 3.07
CA ALA A 34 0.31 -4.98 4.48
C ALA A 34 -0.67 -6.09 4.89
N GLN A 35 -1.69 -6.36 4.08
CA GLN A 35 -2.65 -7.44 4.35
C GLN A 35 -1.99 -8.81 4.33
N MET A 36 -1.10 -9.08 3.38
CA MET A 36 -0.34 -10.33 3.34
C MET A 36 0.55 -10.48 4.58
N SER A 37 1.25 -9.43 5.00
CA SER A 37 2.07 -9.46 6.22
C SER A 37 1.24 -9.73 7.48
N ILE A 38 0.04 -9.15 7.59
CA ILE A 38 -0.85 -9.40 8.73
C ILE A 38 -1.33 -10.85 8.71
N LEU A 39 -1.70 -11.39 7.54
CA LEU A 39 -2.14 -12.78 7.41
C LEU A 39 -1.01 -13.77 7.73
N THR A 40 0.22 -13.53 7.29
CA THR A 40 1.34 -14.40 7.65
C THR A 40 1.63 -14.32 9.15
N LEU A 41 1.65 -13.12 9.74
CA LEU A 41 1.87 -12.94 11.17
C LEU A 41 0.82 -13.66 12.04
N LEU A 42 -0.47 -13.54 11.70
CA LEU A 42 -1.56 -14.03 12.56
C LEU A 42 -2.02 -15.45 12.24
N CYS A 43 -1.89 -15.89 10.99
CA CYS A 43 -2.46 -17.16 10.52
C CYS A 43 -1.40 -18.17 10.04
N ASN A 44 -0.12 -17.78 9.92
CA ASN A 44 0.94 -18.68 9.46
C ASN A 44 2.32 -18.33 10.06
N GLU A 45 2.52 -18.71 11.32
CA GLU A 45 3.75 -18.44 12.08
C GLU A 45 5.02 -18.89 11.35
N VAL A 46 5.00 -20.06 10.70
CA VAL A 46 6.15 -20.58 9.95
C VAL A 46 6.51 -19.64 8.79
N ALA A 47 5.53 -19.21 8.00
CA ALA A 47 5.78 -18.27 6.90
C ALA A 47 6.28 -16.91 7.41
N TRP A 48 5.78 -16.43 8.55
CA TRP A 48 6.26 -15.20 9.18
C TRP A 48 7.73 -15.31 9.62
N GLN A 49 8.11 -16.40 10.29
CA GLN A 49 9.49 -16.64 10.72
C GLN A 49 10.44 -16.75 9.51
N THR A 50 10.06 -17.51 8.48
CA THR A 50 10.88 -17.63 7.26
C THR A 50 11.08 -16.28 6.56
N TYR A 51 10.05 -15.43 6.49
CA TYR A 51 10.21 -14.08 5.96
C TYR A 51 11.20 -13.24 6.78
N TRP A 52 11.14 -13.33 8.11
CA TRP A 52 12.03 -12.59 9.00
C TRP A 52 13.49 -13.03 8.90
N GLU A 53 13.74 -14.31 8.67
CA GLU A 53 15.09 -14.87 8.49
C GLU A 53 15.74 -14.49 7.15
N LEU A 54 14.94 -14.20 6.12
CA LEU A 54 15.42 -13.79 4.79
C LEU A 54 15.80 -12.29 4.70
N ARG A 55 15.51 -11.52 5.75
CA ARG A 55 15.80 -10.08 5.84
C ARG A 55 17.19 -9.82 6.41
#